data_AF-A0A919DVM5-F1
#
_entry.id   AF-A0A919DVM5-F1
#
_cell.length_a   1.000
_cell.length_b   1.000
_cell.length_c   1.000
_cell.angle_alpha   90.00
_cell.angle_beta   90.00
_cell.angle_gamma   90.00
#
_symmetry.space_group_name_H-M   'P 1'
#
loop_
_entity.id
_entity.type
_entity.pdbx_description
1 polymer ?
#
loop_
_entity_poly.entity_id
_entity_poly.type
_entity_poly.pdbx_seq_one_letter_code
_entity_poly.pdbx_strand_id
1 'polypeptide(L)'
;MHAHLTTDDWGLIAGAVTVVYMAAMYWCMPTPKAKRRMFIAPLAGWAFLFPNAAVKGYSVSHTLYFYSCGLMMFVIMLMPVAKRVAADIAEQEEKPWDKVPLNTFSLYWMAGSAAGCVAGVVYLWPFLA
;
A
#
# COMPACT_ATOMS: atom_id res chain seq x y z
N MET A 1 14.10 12.22 20.74
CA MET A 1 12.72 12.62 21.05
C MET A 1 11.82 11.43 20.71
N HIS A 2 11.17 10.82 21.69
CA HIS A 2 10.15 9.79 21.45
C HIS A 2 8.81 10.49 21.23
N ALA A 3 8.18 10.30 20.06
CA ALA A 3 6.87 10.85 19.76
C ALA A 3 5.86 9.71 19.90
N HIS A 4 5.35 9.50 21.11
CA HIS A 4 4.34 8.48 21.36
C HIS A 4 2.97 9.00 20.88
N LEU A 5 2.47 8.44 19.78
CA LEU A 5 1.21 8.84 19.16
C LEU A 5 0.03 8.09 19.78
N THR A 6 -1.04 8.82 20.08
CA THR A 6 -2.26 8.23 20.65
C THR A 6 -3.06 7.46 19.60
N THR A 7 -4.04 6.66 20.04
CA THR A 7 -4.95 5.96 19.11
C THR A 7 -5.73 6.93 18.22
N ASP A 8 -6.11 8.09 18.75
CA ASP A 8 -6.83 9.13 18.01
C ASP A 8 -5.93 9.74 16.93
N ASP A 9 -4.67 10.02 17.24
CA ASP A 9 -3.67 10.49 16.27
C ASP A 9 -3.48 9.48 15.13
N TRP A 10 -3.36 8.19 15.48
CA TRP A 10 -3.26 7.11 14.50
C TRP A 10 -4.53 6.94 13.67
N GLY A 11 -5.71 7.22 14.24
CA GLY A 11 -6.97 7.23 13.51
C GLY A 11 -7.00 8.33 12.44
N LEU A 12 -6.54 9.53 12.78
CA LEU A 12 -6.40 10.65 11.82
C LEU A 12 -5.38 10.33 10.73
N ILE A 13 -4.22 9.77 11.09
CA ILE A 13 -3.19 9.36 10.14
C ILE A 13 -3.74 8.29 9.19
N ALA A 14 -4.40 7.25 9.71
CA ALA A 14 -4.99 6.20 8.90
C ALA A 14 -6.04 6.75 7.93
N GLY A 15 -6.89 7.69 8.37
CA GLY A 15 -7.84 8.38 7.52
C GLY A 15 -7.15 9.16 6.39
N ALA A 16 -6.17 9.99 6.72
CA ALA A 16 -5.42 10.79 5.76
C ALA A 16 -4.69 9.91 4.74
N VAL A 17 -4.00 8.87 5.20
CA VAL A 17 -3.27 7.91 4.36
C VAL A 17 -4.22 7.16 3.44
N THR A 18 -5.43 6.81 3.91
CA THR A 18 -6.45 6.18 3.06
C THR A 18 -6.85 7.09 1.91
N VAL A 19 -7.07 8.38 2.16
CA VAL A 19 -7.38 9.36 1.12
C VAL A 19 -6.23 9.49 0.12
N VAL A 20 -4.98 9.60 0.62
CA VAL A 20 -3.78 9.67 -0.23
C VAL A 20 -3.65 8.42 -1.10
N TYR A 21 -3.83 7.24 -0.51
CA TYR A 21 -3.82 5.96 -1.24
C TYR A 21 -4.88 5.95 -2.34
N MET A 22 -6.12 6.30 -2.01
CA MET A 22 -7.23 6.30 -2.97
C MET A 22 -6.96 7.27 -4.13
N ALA A 23 -6.49 8.48 -3.83
CA ALA A 23 -6.15 9.47 -4.85
C ALA A 23 -5.00 8.99 -5.75
N ALA A 24 -3.92 8.46 -5.15
CA ALA A 24 -2.77 7.94 -5.87
C ALA A 24 -3.18 6.76 -6.78
N MET A 25 -3.90 5.78 -6.25
CA MET A 25 -4.33 4.61 -7.03
C MET A 25 -5.35 4.99 -8.10
N TYR A 26 -6.27 5.92 -7.83
CA TYR A 26 -7.21 6.41 -8.84
C TYR A 26 -6.50 7.04 -10.04
N TRP A 27 -5.41 7.78 -9.78
CA TRP A 27 -4.59 8.40 -10.82
C TRP A 27 -3.74 7.39 -11.58
N CYS A 28 -3.22 6.38 -10.89
CA CYS A 28 -2.28 5.41 -11.45
C CYS A 28 -2.92 4.31 -12.28
N MET A 29 -4.17 3.94 -11.98
CA MET A 29 -4.83 2.78 -12.61
C MET A 29 -5.45 3.15 -13.97
N PRO A 30 -5.09 2.45 -15.07
CA PRO A 30 -5.58 2.77 -16.40
C PRO A 30 -7.04 2.34 -16.62
N THR A 31 -7.46 1.21 -16.03
CA THR A 31 -8.79 0.63 -16.29
C THR A 31 -9.80 0.93 -15.18
N PRO A 32 -11.10 1.11 -15.51
CA PRO A 32 -12.15 1.31 -14.52
C PRO A 32 -12.27 0.14 -13.51
N LYS A 33 -12.01 -1.08 -13.98
CA LYS A 33 -12.01 -2.30 -13.16
C LYS A 33 -10.87 -2.29 -12.13
N ALA A 34 -9.67 -1.89 -12.53
CA ALA A 34 -8.53 -1.75 -11.63
C ALA A 34 -8.77 -0.64 -10.60
N LYS A 35 -9.32 0.51 -11.02
CA LYS A 35 -9.75 1.58 -10.10
C LYS A 35 -10.71 1.05 -9.05
N ARG A 36 -11.80 0.37 -9.44
CA ARG A 36 -12.77 -0.18 -8.48
C ARG A 36 -12.15 -1.17 -7.51
N ARG A 37 -11.25 -2.04 -7.97
CA ARG A 37 -10.53 -2.99 -7.09
C ARG A 37 -9.65 -2.27 -6.07
N MET A 38 -8.93 -1.24 -6.49
CA MET A 38 -8.07 -0.46 -5.58
C MET A 38 -8.89 0.32 -4.55
N PHE A 39 -10.11 0.78 -4.86
CA PHE A 39 -11.00 1.39 -3.87
C PHE A 39 -11.46 0.39 -2.79
N ILE A 40 -11.57 -0.89 -3.12
CA ILE A 40 -12.01 -1.94 -2.19
C ILE A 40 -10.83 -2.48 -1.36
N ALA A 41 -9.59 -2.37 -1.86
CA ALA A 41 -8.41 -2.91 -1.19
C ALA A 41 -8.20 -2.38 0.25
N PRO A 42 -8.37 -1.08 0.53
CA PRO A 42 -8.35 -0.56 1.91
C PRO A 42 -9.38 -1.25 2.81
N LEU A 43 -10.62 -1.44 2.33
CA LEU A 43 -11.70 -2.08 3.08
C LEU A 43 -11.39 -3.55 3.39
N ALA A 44 -10.83 -4.27 2.41
CA ALA A 44 -10.34 -5.63 2.63
C ALA A 44 -9.21 -5.67 3.66
N GLY A 45 -8.31 -4.68 3.64
CA GLY A 45 -7.27 -4.49 4.65
C GLY A 45 -7.85 -4.31 6.05
N TRP A 46 -8.85 -3.45 6.22
CA TRP A 46 -9.56 -3.28 7.49
C TRP A 46 -10.23 -4.58 7.97
N ALA A 47 -10.96 -5.25 7.07
CA ALA A 47 -11.67 -6.48 7.39
C ALA A 47 -10.74 -7.64 7.80
N PHE A 48 -9.48 -7.64 7.33
CA PHE A 48 -8.50 -8.66 7.71
C PHE A 48 -7.69 -8.27 8.95
N LEU A 49 -7.28 -7.00 9.06
CA LEU A 49 -6.37 -6.55 10.12
C LEU A 49 -7.07 -6.44 11.48
N PHE A 50 -8.31 -5.94 11.53
CA PHE A 50 -9.02 -5.74 12.80
C PHE A 50 -9.36 -7.04 13.53
N PRO A 51 -9.93 -8.07 12.88
CA PRO A 51 -10.17 -9.35 13.54
C PRO A 51 -8.87 -10.04 13.96
N ASN A 52 -7.81 -9.95 13.15
CA ASN A 52 -6.52 -10.58 13.46
C ASN A 52 -5.82 -9.88 14.63
N ALA A 53 -5.92 -8.55 14.72
CA ALA A 53 -5.48 -7.77 15.86
C ALA A 53 -6.24 -8.13 17.13
N ALA A 54 -7.57 -8.27 17.04
CA ALA A 54 -8.40 -8.69 18.17
C ALA A 54 -8.02 -10.09 18.68
N VAL A 55 -7.79 -11.05 17.77
CA VAL A 55 -7.36 -12.42 18.12
C VAL A 55 -5.97 -12.44 18.75
N LYS A 56 -5.05 -11.59 18.28
CA LYS A 56 -3.66 -11.52 18.78
C LYS A 56 -3.47 -10.58 19.97
N GLY A 57 -4.52 -9.88 20.40
CA GLY A 57 -4.46 -8.92 21.51
C GLY A 57 -3.61 -7.68 21.18
N TYR A 58 -3.43 -7.33 19.91
CA TYR A 58 -2.71 -6.12 19.53
C TYR A 58 -3.54 -4.87 19.87
N SER A 59 -2.86 -3.79 20.25
CA SER A 59 -3.53 -2.51 20.49
C SER A 59 -4.09 -1.94 19.18
N VAL A 60 -5.12 -1.10 19.31
CA VAL A 60 -5.74 -0.43 18.16
C VAL A 60 -4.73 0.50 17.47
N SER A 61 -3.89 1.21 18.22
CA SER A 61 -2.81 2.05 17.67
C SER A 61 -1.80 1.24 16.85
N HIS A 62 -1.41 0.05 17.33
CA HIS A 62 -0.52 -0.84 16.59
C HIS A 62 -1.14 -1.29 15.25
N THR A 63 -2.43 -1.60 15.26
CA THR A 63 -3.16 -2.02 14.07
C THR A 63 -3.27 -0.89 13.04
N LEU A 64 -3.58 0.33 13.51
CA LEU A 64 -3.65 1.53 12.68
C LEU A 64 -2.30 1.94 12.10
N TYR A 65 -1.21 1.76 12.86
CA TYR A 65 0.16 1.93 12.36
C TYR A 65 0.43 1.02 11.17
N PHE A 66 0.28 -0.31 11.35
CA PHE A 66 0.55 -1.28 10.28
C PHE A 66 -0.34 -1.06 9.07
N TYR A 67 -1.61 -0.70 9.29
CA TYR A 67 -2.53 -0.34 8.23
C TYR A 67 -2.01 0.87 7.42
N SER A 68 -1.64 1.95 8.10
CA SER A 68 -1.13 3.17 7.47
C SER A 68 0.17 2.92 6.71
N CYS A 69 1.10 2.19 7.31
CA CYS A 69 2.35 1.81 6.67
C CYS A 69 2.12 0.93 5.43
N GLY A 70 1.20 -0.04 5.50
CA GLY A 70 0.85 -0.89 4.37
C GLY A 70 0.28 -0.11 3.20
N LEU A 71 -0.65 0.81 3.45
CA LEU A 71 -1.19 1.68 2.41
C LEU A 71 -0.10 2.56 1.77
N MET A 72 0.75 3.20 2.58
CA MET A 72 1.86 4.01 2.06
C MET A 72 2.86 3.17 1.26
N MET A 73 3.16 1.95 1.69
CA MET A 73 4.01 1.03 0.96
C MET A 73 3.47 0.78 -0.45
N PHE A 74 2.17 0.54 -0.61
CA PHE A 74 1.57 0.40 -1.93
C PHE A 74 1.69 1.67 -2.78
N VAL A 75 1.48 2.84 -2.20
CA VAL A 75 1.66 4.13 -2.90
C VAL A 75 3.09 4.27 -3.42
N ILE A 76 4.08 4.05 -2.56
CA ILE A 76 5.51 4.16 -2.90
C ILE A 76 5.92 3.13 -3.97
N MET A 77 5.41 1.90 -3.85
CA MET A 77 5.70 0.83 -4.81
C MET A 77 5.11 1.11 -6.19
N LEU A 78 3.86 1.58 -6.26
CA LEU A 78 3.10 1.61 -7.52
C LEU A 78 3.13 2.96 -8.22
N MET A 79 3.07 4.08 -7.47
CA MET A 79 2.93 5.41 -8.08
C MET A 79 4.09 5.78 -9.03
N PRO A 80 5.37 5.56 -8.70
CA PRO A 80 6.49 5.95 -9.57
C PRO A 80 6.58 5.14 -10.86
N VAL A 81 6.03 3.92 -10.86
CA VAL A 81 6.10 2.98 -11.98
C VAL A 81 4.74 2.77 -12.66
N ALA A 82 3.71 3.50 -12.23
CA ALA A 82 2.33 3.31 -12.68
C ALA A 82 2.16 3.32 -14.20
N LYS A 83 2.80 4.29 -14.88
CA LYS A 83 2.74 4.39 -16.35
C LYS A 83 3.38 3.19 -17.05
N ARG A 84 4.49 2.67 -16.50
CA ARG A 84 5.20 1.51 -17.05
C ARG A 84 4.39 0.25 -16.85
N VAL A 85 3.88 0.03 -15.64
CA VAL A 85 3.00 -1.10 -15.32
C VAL A 85 1.72 -1.06 -16.17
N ALA A 86 1.14 0.12 -16.40
CA ALA A 86 -0.03 0.27 -17.26
C ALA A 86 0.27 -0.09 -18.73
N ALA A 87 1.45 0.30 -19.23
CA ALA A 87 1.90 -0.08 -20.58
C ALA A 87 2.11 -1.59 -20.68
N ASP A 88 2.77 -2.20 -19.69
CA ASP A 88 2.96 -3.66 -19.63
C ASP A 88 1.61 -4.40 -19.61
N ILE A 89 0.60 -3.88 -18.88
CA ILE A 89 -0.75 -4.45 -18.86
C ILE A 89 -1.44 -4.32 -20.23
N ALA A 90 -1.34 -3.16 -20.88
CA ALA A 90 -1.93 -2.95 -22.19
C ALA A 90 -1.31 -3.90 -23.23
N GLU A 91 0.01 -4.08 -23.21
CA GLU A 91 0.68 -5.02 -24.11
C GLU A 91 0.28 -6.48 -23.86
N GLN A 92 0.07 -6.85 -22.59
CA GLN A 92 -0.45 -8.17 -22.23
C GLN A 92 -1.89 -8.39 -22.70
N GLU A 93 -2.72 -7.35 -22.68
CA GLU A 93 -4.10 -7.41 -23.21
C GLU A 93 -4.12 -7.53 -24.74
N GLU A 94 -3.17 -6.91 -25.45
CA GLU A 94 -3.01 -7.05 -26.91
C GLU A 94 -2.47 -8.43 -27.33
N LYS A 95 -1.61 -9.04 -26.51
CA LYS A 95 -1.01 -10.36 -26.79
C LYS A 95 -1.32 -11.37 -25.69
N PRO A 96 -2.59 -11.80 -25.53
CA PRO A 96 -3.01 -12.62 -24.40
C PRO A 96 -2.36 -14.03 -24.35
N TRP A 97 -1.80 -14.49 -25.46
CA TRP A 97 -1.16 -15.81 -25.58
C TRP A 97 0.36 -15.77 -25.42
N ASP A 98 0.97 -14.57 -25.44
CA ASP A 98 2.41 -14.39 -25.29
C ASP A 98 2.73 -13.70 -23.97
N LYS A 99 3.66 -14.27 -23.21
CA LYS A 99 4.09 -13.67 -21.95
C LYS A 99 4.96 -12.43 -22.22
N VAL A 100 4.37 -11.24 -22.15
CA VAL A 100 5.13 -9.98 -22.21
C VAL A 100 6.07 -9.88 -21.01
N PRO A 101 7.39 -9.68 -21.21
CA PRO A 101 8.33 -9.50 -20.12
C PRO A 101 8.00 -8.23 -19.35
N LEU A 102 7.86 -8.34 -18.02
CA LEU A 102 7.65 -7.18 -17.15
C LEU A 102 8.84 -6.23 -17.25
N ASN A 103 8.57 -4.93 -17.17
CA ASN A 103 9.62 -3.93 -17.17
C ASN A 103 10.59 -4.15 -15.99
N THR A 104 11.86 -4.45 -16.30
CA THR A 104 12.91 -4.76 -15.32
C THR A 104 13.08 -3.66 -14.28
N PHE A 105 12.97 -2.38 -14.67
CA PHE A 105 13.02 -1.28 -13.73
C PHE A 105 11.85 -1.33 -12.76
N SER A 106 10.62 -1.53 -13.27
CA SER A 106 9.42 -1.61 -12.42
C SER A 106 9.56 -2.72 -11.40
N LEU A 107 10.11 -3.86 -11.81
CA LEU A 107 10.33 -5.03 -10.96
C LEU A 107 11.36 -4.75 -9.85
N TYR A 108 12.52 -4.17 -10.20
CA TYR A 108 13.53 -3.78 -9.20
C TYR A 108 13.03 -2.67 -8.28
N TRP A 109 12.30 -1.69 -8.80
CA TRP A 109 11.71 -0.63 -7.99
C TRP A 109 10.73 -1.19 -6.97
N MET A 110 9.81 -2.05 -7.40
CA MET A 110 8.83 -2.67 -6.50
C MET A 110 9.53 -3.51 -5.42
N ALA A 111 10.52 -4.34 -5.80
CA ALA A 111 11.27 -5.14 -4.83
C ALA A 111 12.07 -4.27 -3.84
N GLY A 112 12.80 -3.28 -4.35
CA GLY A 112 13.64 -2.39 -3.55
C GLY A 112 12.83 -1.49 -2.62
N SER A 113 11.75 -0.89 -3.12
CA SER A 113 10.85 -0.07 -2.31
C SER A 113 10.08 -0.90 -1.28
N ALA A 114 9.68 -2.12 -1.60
CA ALA A 114 9.09 -3.03 -0.62
C ALA A 114 10.05 -3.32 0.54
N ALA A 115 11.29 -3.70 0.23
CA ALA A 115 12.32 -3.95 1.23
C ALA A 115 12.62 -2.69 2.08
N GLY A 116 12.74 -1.54 1.43
CA GLY A 116 12.96 -0.25 2.10
C GLY A 116 11.81 0.14 3.03
N CYS A 117 10.56 -0.07 2.60
CA CYS A 117 9.38 0.19 3.43
C CYS A 117 9.34 -0.74 4.64
N VAL A 118 9.60 -2.04 4.47
CA VAL A 118 9.64 -3.00 5.59
C VAL A 118 10.74 -2.63 6.58
N ALA A 119 11.94 -2.31 6.10
CA ALA A 119 13.04 -1.85 6.95
C ALA A 119 12.68 -0.57 7.71
N GLY A 120 12.04 0.40 7.04
CA GLY A 120 11.55 1.63 7.65
C GLY A 120 10.51 1.38 8.73
N VAL A 121 9.55 0.49 8.49
CA VAL A 121 8.52 0.10 9.46
C VAL A 121 9.14 -0.50 10.71
N VAL A 122 10.11 -1.40 10.57
CA VAL A 122 10.81 -2.03 11.70
C VAL A 122 11.66 -1.01 12.46
N TYR A 123 12.33 -0.10 11.76
CA TYR A 123 13.22 0.89 12.36
C TYR A 123 12.48 2.02 13.09
N LEU A 124 11.36 2.49 12.52
CA LEU A 124 10.57 3.59 13.07
C LEU A 124 9.66 3.16 14.22
N TRP A 125 9.31 1.86 14.28
CA TRP A 125 8.45 1.29 15.32
C TRP A 125 8.80 1.71 16.76
N PRO A 126 10.04 1.51 17.27
CA PRO A 126 10.37 1.84 18.66
C PRO A 126 10.28 3.34 19.00
N PHE A 127 10.17 4.21 17.99
CA PHE A 127 10.10 5.66 18.19
C PHE A 127 8.68 6.22 18.14
N LEU A 128 7.74 5.49 17.54
CA LEU A 128 6.38 5.94 17.21
C LEU A 128 5.27 5.13 17.91
N ALA A 129 5.55 3.90 18.31
CA ALA A 129 4.60 2.95 18.91
C ALA A 129 4.63 2.93 20.43
#